data_AF-A0A968APP1-F1
#
_entry.id   AF-A0A968APP1-F1
#
_cell.length_a   1.000
_cell.length_b   1.000
_cell.length_c   1.000
_cell.angle_alpha   90.00
_cell.angle_beta   90.00
_cell.angle_gamma   90.00
#
_symmetry.space_group_name_H-M   'P 1'
#
loop_
_entity.id
_entity.type
_entity.pdbx_description
1 polymer ?
#
loop_
_entity_poly.entity_id
_entity_poly.type
_entity_poly.pdbx_seq_one_letter_code
_entity_poly.pdbx_strand_id
1 'polypeptide(L)'
;MSPENITHYWGLSAGDEYVYALYSGRPPVDVSRELDESHGYIFVEKFDWNGNPVSKFKLDHWGYFSVNEPEALIYLASNTEEQPLISYTLPKD
;
A
#
# COMPACT_ATOMS: atom_id res chain seq x y z
N MET A 1 -0.70 -22.07 -20.47
CA MET A 1 -0.39 -20.95 -19.57
C MET A 1 -0.94 -21.33 -18.20
N SER A 2 -0.07 -21.39 -17.19
CA SER A 2 -0.47 -21.60 -15.79
C SER A 2 -1.45 -20.51 -15.36
N PRO A 3 -2.31 -20.72 -14.33
CA PRO A 3 -3.21 -19.66 -13.88
C PRO A 3 -2.38 -18.39 -13.68
N GLU A 4 -2.82 -17.31 -14.31
CA GLU A 4 -2.27 -15.99 -14.11
C GLU A 4 -2.32 -15.75 -12.59
N ASN A 5 -1.18 -15.90 -11.91
CA ASN A 5 -1.07 -15.66 -10.48
C ASN A 5 -1.14 -14.14 -10.29
N ILE A 6 -2.36 -13.62 -10.38
CA ILE A 6 -2.68 -12.21 -10.25
C ILE A 6 -2.53 -11.86 -8.76
N THR A 7 -1.32 -11.48 -8.37
CA THR A 7 -1.04 -10.97 -7.03
C THR A 7 -1.14 -9.45 -7.04
N HIS A 8 -2.21 -8.92 -6.44
CA HIS A 8 -2.38 -7.47 -6.29
C HIS A 8 -2.08 -6.97 -4.88
N TYR A 9 -2.21 -7.82 -3.87
CA TYR A 9 -1.92 -7.47 -2.48
C TYR A 9 -0.51 -7.92 -2.09
N TRP A 10 0.22 -7.04 -1.42
CA TRP A 10 1.66 -7.18 -1.15
C TRP A 10 2.00 -7.18 0.34
N GLY A 11 1.03 -6.84 1.18
CA GLY A 11 1.24 -6.69 2.61
C GLY A 11 -0.03 -6.26 3.32
N LEU A 12 0.02 -6.30 4.65
CA LEU A 12 -1.10 -5.99 5.51
C LEU A 12 -0.57 -5.33 6.79
N SER A 13 -1.31 -4.36 7.30
CA SER A 13 -1.06 -3.71 8.60
C SER A 13 -2.38 -3.71 9.35
N ALA A 14 -2.39 -4.30 10.55
CA ALA A 14 -3.55 -4.26 11.42
C ALA A 14 -3.50 -3.00 12.29
N GLY A 15 -4.64 -2.33 12.43
CA GLY A 15 -4.90 -1.34 13.46
C GLY A 15 -5.90 -1.86 14.50
N ASP A 16 -6.35 -0.98 15.39
CA ASP A 16 -7.38 -1.30 16.38
C ASP A 16 -8.76 -1.30 15.71
N GLU A 17 -9.06 -0.28 14.89
CA GLU A 17 -10.38 -0.13 14.26
C GLU A 17 -10.45 -0.77 12.87
N TYR A 18 -9.35 -0.72 12.11
CA TYR A 18 -9.32 -1.13 10.71
C TYR A 18 -8.16 -2.06 10.38
N VAL A 19 -8.29 -2.75 9.25
CA VAL A 19 -7.21 -3.49 8.62
C VAL A 19 -6.84 -2.78 7.32
N TYR A 20 -5.55 -2.60 7.09
CA TYR A 20 -5.03 -1.94 5.92
C TYR A 20 -4.30 -2.95 5.06
N ALA A 21 -4.58 -2.98 3.76
CA ALA A 21 -3.92 -3.86 2.81
C ALA A 21 -3.13 -3.05 1.79
N LEU A 22 -1.88 -3.44 1.58
CA LEU A 22 -1.02 -2.87 0.57
C LEU A 22 -1.43 -3.43 -0.79
N TYR A 23 -1.94 -2.57 -1.67
CA TYR A 23 -2.58 -2.95 -2.91
C TYR A 23 -1.92 -2.25 -4.09
N SER A 24 -1.46 -3.03 -5.05
CA SER A 24 -0.97 -2.51 -6.33
C SER A 24 -2.11 -2.29 -7.32
N GLY A 25 -3.10 -3.19 -7.37
CA GLY A 25 -4.11 -3.18 -8.43
C GLY A 25 -3.57 -3.40 -9.84
N ARG A 26 -2.33 -3.86 -9.96
CA ARG A 26 -1.68 -4.22 -11.21
C ARG A 26 -0.97 -5.57 -11.02
N PRO A 27 -0.82 -6.39 -12.06
CA PRO A 27 0.01 -7.59 -12.00
C PRO A 27 1.48 -7.26 -11.68
N PRO A 28 2.24 -8.18 -11.04
CA PRO A 28 3.65 -7.95 -10.70
C PRO A 28 4.54 -7.56 -11.89
N VAL A 29 4.25 -8.06 -13.10
CA VAL A 29 5.01 -7.71 -14.31
C VAL A 29 4.87 -6.24 -14.71
N ASP A 30 3.67 -5.68 -14.56
CA ASP A 30 3.43 -4.27 -14.88
C ASP A 30 4.05 -3.38 -13.80
N VAL A 31 3.98 -3.79 -12.53
CA VAL A 31 4.69 -3.11 -11.43
C VAL A 31 6.19 -3.05 -11.69
N SER A 32 6.81 -4.17 -12.07
CA SER A 32 8.25 -4.21 -12.36
C SER A 32 8.62 -3.22 -13.47
N ARG A 33 7.84 -3.18 -14.55
CA ARG A 33 8.08 -2.24 -15.66
C ARG A 33 7.93 -0.79 -15.24
N GLU A 34 6.93 -0.45 -14.42
CA GLU A 34 6.72 0.92 -13.92
C GLU A 34 7.86 1.39 -13.00
N LEU A 35 8.44 0.49 -12.19
CA LEU A 35 9.55 0.79 -11.29
C LEU A 35 10.89 0.98 -12.02
N ASP A 36 11.05 0.40 -13.21
CA ASP A 36 12.22 0.65 -14.06
C ASP A 36 12.23 2.09 -14.63
N GLU A 37 11.05 2.71 -14.73
CA GLU A 37 10.84 4.02 -15.36
C GLU A 37 10.57 5.16 -14.35
N SER A 38 10.28 4.83 -13.08
CA SER A 38 9.86 5.80 -12.06
C SER A 38 10.04 5.28 -10.62
N HIS A 39 9.83 6.16 -9.64
CA HIS A 39 9.78 5.81 -8.21
C HIS A 39 8.57 4.91 -7.81
N GLY A 40 7.66 4.66 -8.76
CA GLY A 40 6.47 3.83 -8.56
C GLY A 40 5.43 4.44 -7.62
N TYR A 41 4.31 3.74 -7.48
CA TYR A 41 3.23 4.13 -6.58
C TYR A 41 2.46 2.90 -6.11
N ILE A 42 1.86 2.99 -4.94
CA ILE A 42 1.07 1.90 -4.37
C ILE A 42 -0.18 2.44 -3.71
N PHE A 43 -1.18 1.59 -3.48
CA PHE A 43 -2.36 1.94 -2.73
C PHE A 43 -2.36 1.27 -1.37
N VAL A 44 -3.03 1.91 -0.42
CA VAL A 44 -3.44 1.30 0.85
C VAL A 44 -4.96 1.25 0.85
N GLU A 45 -5.52 0.04 0.87
CA GLU A 45 -6.95 -0.18 1.02
C GLU A 45 -7.28 -0.40 2.50
N LYS A 46 -8.21 0.38 3.03
CA LYS A 46 -8.72 0.31 4.40
C LYS A 46 -9.99 -0.55 4.42
N PHE A 47 -10.05 -1.51 5.32
CA PHE A 47 -11.18 -2.40 5.55
C PHE A 47 -11.60 -2.33 7.01
N ASP A 48 -12.89 -2.50 7.27
CA ASP A 48 -13.31 -2.89 8.61
C ASP A 48 -12.90 -4.34 8.91
N TRP A 49 -13.00 -4.76 10.17
CA TRP A 49 -12.68 -6.13 10.57
C TRP A 49 -13.62 -7.21 10.02
N ASN A 50 -14.75 -6.82 9.41
CA ASN A 50 -15.63 -7.73 8.70
C ASN A 50 -15.20 -7.92 7.22
N GLY A 51 -14.15 -7.22 6.78
CA GLY A 51 -13.65 -7.26 5.41
C GLY A 51 -14.39 -6.34 4.45
N ASN A 52 -15.23 -5.42 4.94
CA ASN A 52 -15.87 -4.44 4.07
C ASN A 52 -14.88 -3.32 3.72
N PRO A 53 -14.73 -2.95 2.44
CA PRO A 53 -13.87 -1.85 2.05
C PRO A 53 -14.46 -0.52 2.57
N VAL A 54 -13.62 0.27 3.21
CA VAL A 54 -13.96 1.60 3.76
C VAL A 54 -13.45 2.69 2.84
N SER A 55 -12.16 2.64 2.48
CA SER A 55 -11.53 3.64 1.62
C SER A 55 -10.23 3.13 1.01
N LYS A 56 -9.69 3.91 0.06
CA LYS A 56 -8.45 3.59 -0.66
C LYS A 56 -7.61 4.83 -0.83
N PHE A 57 -6.34 4.74 -0.47
CA PHE A 57 -5.39 5.85 -0.49
C PHE A 57 -4.27 5.54 -1.46
N LYS A 58 -3.86 6.51 -2.28
CA LYS A 58 -2.68 6.39 -3.14
C LYS A 58 -1.47 6.96 -2.39
N LEU A 59 -0.38 6.21 -2.40
CA LEU A 59 0.94 6.65 -1.98
C LEU A 59 1.80 6.82 -3.22
N ASP A 60 2.44 7.98 -3.37
CA ASP A 60 3.22 8.31 -4.57
C ASP A 60 4.61 7.67 -4.61
N HIS A 61 4.85 6.67 -3.76
CA HIS A 61 6.12 5.94 -3.68
C HIS A 61 5.83 4.45 -3.51
N TRP A 62 6.74 3.62 -4.02
CA TRP A 62 6.69 2.17 -3.84
C TRP A 62 7.47 1.74 -2.58
N GLY A 63 6.97 0.72 -1.89
CA GLY A 63 7.58 0.22 -0.66
C GLY A 63 6.67 -0.65 0.18
N TYR A 64 7.10 -0.91 1.40
CA TYR A 64 6.32 -1.60 2.43
C TYR A 64 5.78 -0.58 3.43
N PHE A 65 4.72 -0.92 4.15
CA PHE A 65 4.03 0.06 4.98
C PHE A 65 3.65 -0.47 6.37
N SER A 66 3.43 0.47 7.29
CA SER A 66 2.75 0.25 8.56
C SER A 66 1.88 1.46 8.86
N VAL A 67 0.78 1.24 9.58
CA VAL A 67 -0.14 2.31 9.98
C VAL A 67 -0.01 2.61 11.46
N ASN A 68 -0.02 3.90 11.80
CA ASN A 68 -0.23 4.43 13.15
C ASN A 68 -1.60 5.12 13.17
N GLU A 69 -2.65 4.39 13.56
CA GLU A 69 -4.02 4.90 13.63
C GLU A 69 -4.18 6.08 14.61
N PRO A 70 -3.64 6.02 15.86
CA PRO A 70 -3.75 7.13 16.81
C PRO A 70 -3.25 8.49 16.28
N GLU A 71 -2.21 8.47 15.44
CA GLU A 71 -1.64 9.68 14.84
C GLU A 71 -2.17 9.95 13.43
N ALA A 72 -3.03 9.09 12.88
CA ALA A 72 -3.50 9.12 11.51
C ALA A 72 -2.34 9.20 10.49
N LEU A 73 -1.33 8.33 10.65
CA LEU A 73 -0.16 8.29 9.78
C LEU A 73 0.04 6.90 9.15
N ILE A 74 0.46 6.91 7.88
CA ILE A 74 1.07 5.77 7.21
C ILE A 74 2.57 6.02 7.16
N TYR A 75 3.37 5.08 7.65
CA TYR A 75 4.80 5.04 7.40
C TYR A 75 5.09 4.05 6.28
N LEU A 76 5.78 4.51 5.25
CA LEU A 76 6.24 3.71 4.13
C LEU A 76 7.77 3.61 4.16
N ALA A 77 8.27 2.38 4.16
CA ALA A 77 9.66 2.06 3.89
C ALA A 77 9.82 1.83 2.38
N SER A 78 10.22 2.88 1.67
CA SER A 78 10.52 2.82 0.25
C SER A 78 11.76 1.98 -0.01
N ASN A 79 11.71 1.22 -1.10
CA ASN A 79 12.86 0.48 -1.65
C ASN A 79 13.40 1.15 -2.94
N THR A 80 12.89 2.33 -3.30
CA THR A 80 13.32 3.12 -4.47
C THR A 80 14.03 4.42 -4.07
N GLU A 81 13.79 4.94 -2.86
CA GLU A 81 14.38 6.21 -2.38
C GLU A 81 15.69 6.02 -1.60
N GLU A 82 16.54 7.06 -1.64
CA GLU A 82 17.74 7.13 -0.78
C GLU A 82 17.39 7.33 0.70
N GLN A 83 16.35 8.13 0.99
CA GLN A 83 15.77 8.27 2.33
C GLN A 83 14.49 7.41 2.40
N PRO A 84 14.57 6.19 2.96
CA PRO A 84 13.54 5.19 2.73
C PRO A 84 12.27 5.41 3.56
N LEU A 85 12.33 6.14 4.69
CA LEU A 85 11.16 6.31 5.56
C LEU A 85 10.39 7.57 5.19
N ILE A 86 9.18 7.37 4.67
CA ILE A 86 8.27 8.43 4.20
C ILE A 86 6.97 8.31 4.98
N SER A 87 6.39 9.44 5.38
CA SER A 87 5.10 9.47 6.09
C SER A 87 4.01 10.13 5.27
N TYR A 88 2.80 9.57 5.33
CA TYR A 88 1.59 10.15 4.74
C TYR A 88 0.52 10.32 5.81
N THR A 89 -0.26 11.39 5.73
CA THR A 89 -1.43 11.56 6.58
C THR A 89 -2.59 10.71 6.06
N LEU A 90 -3.19 9.91 6.93
CA LEU A 90 -4.47 9.28 6.66
C LEU A 90 -5.55 10.36 6.60
N PRO A 91 -6.36 10.41 5.54
CA PRO A 91 -7.54 11.27 5.50
C PRO A 91 -8.43 11.00 6.71
N LYS A 92 -8.91 12.07 7.32
CA LYS A 92 -9.95 11.96 8.35
C LYS A 92 -11.25 11.51 7.68
N ASP A 93 -11.93 10.54 8.28
CA ASP A 93 -13.27 10.13 7.87
C ASP A 93 -14.30 11.27 8.10
#